data_AF-A0A415G8C9-F1
#
_entry.id   AF-A0A415G8C9-F1
#
_cell.length_a   1.000
_cell.length_b   1.000
_cell.length_c   1.000
_cell.angle_alpha   90.00
_cell.angle_beta   90.00
_cell.angle_gamma   90.00
#
_symmetry.space_group_name_H-M   'P 1'
#
loop_
_entity.id
_entity.type
_entity.pdbx_description
1 polymer ?
#
loop_
_entity_poly.entity_id
_entity_poly.type
_entity_poly.pdbx_seq_one_letter_code
_entity_poly.pdbx_strand_id
1 'polypeptide(L)'
;MTDTELLTEVKKRIGVTGDYQDDTLMGHIQDVRDFMLDAGVSEKTLSSGQIVGAVTRGVSDLWDYGSGNGEFSPYFFQRVTQLAYKGGDGNGQL
;
A
#
# COMPACT_ATOMS: atom_id res chain seq x y z
N MET A 1 4.31 -5.85 -10.60
CA MET A 1 4.04 -4.48 -11.04
C MET A 1 5.21 -3.63 -10.65
N THR A 2 5.58 -2.68 -11.50
CA THR A 2 6.66 -1.73 -11.22
C THR A 2 6.18 -0.63 -10.29
N ASP A 3 7.10 0.11 -9.69
CA ASP A 3 6.78 1.24 -8.81
C ASP A 3 6.05 2.35 -9.59
N THR A 4 6.41 2.57 -10.86
CA THR A 4 5.72 3.52 -11.75
C THR A 4 4.28 3.11 -12.06
N GLU A 5 4.03 1.82 -12.28
CA GLU A 5 2.67 1.28 -12.47
C GLU A 5 1.83 1.47 -11.20
N LEU A 6 2.44 1.24 -10.02
CA LEU A 6 1.78 1.39 -8.73
C LEU A 6 1.44 2.85 -8.43
N LEU A 7 2.40 3.77 -8.65
CA LEU A 7 2.18 5.22 -8.53
C LEU A 7 1.03 5.69 -9.43
N THR A 8 1.01 5.22 -10.68
CA THR A 8 -0.05 5.57 -11.65
C THR A 8 -1.43 5.15 -11.14
N GLU A 9 -1.55 3.92 -10.63
CA GLU A 9 -2.81 3.43 -10.08
C GLU A 9 -3.23 4.15 -8.79
N VAL A 10 -2.29 4.47 -7.91
CA VAL A 10 -2.53 5.22 -6.68
C VAL A 10 -3.06 6.62 -7.00
N LYS A 11 -2.39 7.36 -7.89
CA LYS A 11 -2.79 8.70 -8.35
C LYS A 11 -4.21 8.71 -8.91
N LYS A 12 -4.51 7.73 -9.78
CA LYS A 12 -5.84 7.57 -10.39
C LYS A 12 -6.95 7.41 -9.35
N ARG A 13 -6.71 6.67 -8.26
CA ARG A 13 -7.73 6.37 -7.25
C ARG A 13 -7.99 7.50 -6.27
N ILE A 14 -7.00 8.35 -6.05
CA ILE A 14 -7.08 9.50 -5.13
C ILE A 14 -7.30 10.82 -5.85
N GLY A 15 -7.49 10.80 -7.17
CA GLY A 15 -7.85 11.98 -7.98
C GLY A 15 -6.68 12.93 -8.24
N VAL A 16 -5.43 12.46 -8.14
CA VAL A 16 -4.23 13.27 -8.37
C VAL A 16 -3.81 13.19 -9.83
N THR A 17 -3.50 14.34 -10.40
CA THR A 17 -3.06 14.51 -11.79
C THR A 17 -1.75 15.33 -11.83
N GLY A 18 -1.06 15.31 -12.97
CA GLY A 18 0.28 15.91 -13.08
C GLY A 18 1.33 15.12 -12.29
N ASP A 19 2.54 15.67 -12.18
CA ASP A 19 3.73 15.02 -11.58
C ASP A 19 4.23 15.72 -10.30
N TYR A 20 3.64 16.86 -9.93
CA TYR A 20 4.06 17.67 -8.78
C TYR A 20 4.13 16.90 -7.45
N GLN A 21 3.30 15.88 -7.27
CA GLN A 21 3.25 15.09 -6.03
C GLN A 21 3.92 13.71 -6.18
N ASP A 22 4.61 13.43 -7.28
CA ASP A 22 5.09 12.08 -7.56
C ASP A 22 6.15 11.61 -6.56
N ASP A 23 7.10 12.48 -6.20
CA ASP A 23 8.12 12.18 -5.21
C ASP A 23 7.51 11.97 -3.81
N THR A 24 6.58 12.84 -3.41
CA THR A 24 5.84 12.72 -2.15
C THR A 24 5.06 11.41 -2.07
N LEU A 25 4.34 11.08 -3.14
CA LEU A 25 3.55 9.87 -3.25
C LEU A 25 4.42 8.62 -3.27
N MET A 26 5.57 8.67 -3.93
CA MET A 26 6.51 7.56 -3.94
C MET A 26 7.06 7.28 -2.54
N GLY A 27 7.35 8.33 -1.76
CA GLY A 27 7.72 8.19 -0.35
C GLY A 27 6.65 7.46 0.47
N HIS A 28 5.38 7.89 0.37
CA HIS A 28 4.30 7.21 1.07
C HIS A 28 4.04 5.78 0.57
N ILE A 29 4.20 5.53 -0.73
CA ILE A 29 4.10 4.17 -1.28
C ILE A 29 5.19 3.27 -0.68
N GLN A 30 6.41 3.79 -0.54
CA GLN A 30 7.52 3.06 0.07
C GLN A 30 7.20 2.71 1.54
N ASP A 31 6.82 3.71 2.35
CA ASP A 31 6.46 3.49 3.77
C ASP A 31 5.36 2.43 3.93
N VAL A 32 4.34 2.48 3.07
CA VAL A 32 3.24 1.51 3.10
C VAL A 32 3.70 0.11 2.70
N ARG A 33 4.58 -0.02 1.70
CA ARG A 33 5.12 -1.32 1.29
C ARG A 33 6.02 -1.93 2.36
N ASP A 34 6.84 -1.12 3.01
CA ASP A 34 7.70 -1.57 4.11
C ASP A 34 6.85 -2.05 5.28
N PHE A 35 5.81 -1.29 5.66
CA PHE A 35 4.84 -1.74 6.65
C PHE A 35 4.18 -3.08 6.27
N MET A 36 3.75 -3.22 5.01
CA MET A 36 3.12 -4.46 4.54
C MET A 36 4.07 -5.65 4.57
N LEU A 37 5.34 -5.46 4.20
CA LEU A 37 6.37 -6.49 4.26
C LEU A 37 6.61 -6.92 5.70
N ASP A 38 6.80 -5.97 6.61
CA ASP A 38 7.00 -6.22 8.05
C ASP A 38 5.79 -6.90 8.71
N ALA A 39 4.58 -6.61 8.22
CA ALA A 39 3.35 -7.27 8.65
C ALA A 39 3.17 -8.70 8.09
N GLY A 40 4.10 -9.19 7.27
CA GLY A 40 4.11 -10.55 6.75
C GLY A 40 3.48 -10.73 5.37
N VAL A 41 3.24 -9.66 4.60
CA VAL A 41 2.84 -9.78 3.19
C VAL A 41 4.05 -10.21 2.36
N SER A 42 3.95 -11.33 1.64
CA SER A 42 5.07 -11.85 0.85
C SER A 42 5.53 -10.90 -0.26
N GLU A 43 6.82 -10.95 -0.61
CA GLU A 43 7.36 -10.18 -1.76
C GLU A 43 6.65 -10.50 -3.08
N LYS A 44 6.24 -11.77 -3.27
CA LYS A 44 5.44 -12.21 -4.42
C LYS A 44 4.12 -11.45 -4.48
N THR A 45 3.45 -11.27 -3.34
CA THR A 45 2.22 -10.48 -3.24
C THR A 45 2.49 -9.00 -3.42
N LEU A 46 3.56 -8.46 -2.82
CA LEU A 46 3.97 -7.05 -2.98
C LEU A 46 4.31 -6.70 -4.43
N SER A 47 4.76 -7.68 -5.21
CA SER A 47 5.05 -7.53 -6.63
C SER A 47 3.81 -7.72 -7.52
N SER A 48 2.62 -7.91 -6.96
CA SER A 48 1.38 -8.21 -7.71
C SER A 48 0.37 -7.06 -7.66
N GLY A 49 -0.61 -7.03 -8.58
CA GLY A 49 -1.70 -6.05 -8.55
C GLY A 49 -2.67 -6.20 -7.37
N GLN A 50 -2.50 -7.20 -6.51
CA GLN A 50 -3.40 -7.44 -5.36
C GLN A 50 -3.24 -6.39 -4.26
N ILE A 51 -2.06 -5.75 -4.17
CA ILE A 51 -1.78 -4.77 -3.11
C ILE A 51 -2.34 -3.40 -3.39
N VAL A 52 -2.70 -3.08 -4.65
CA VAL A 52 -2.96 -1.70 -5.06
C VAL A 52 -4.04 -1.04 -4.20
N GLY A 53 -5.10 -1.77 -3.84
CA GLY A 53 -6.14 -1.23 -2.96
C GLY A 53 -5.66 -0.92 -1.53
N ALA A 54 -4.83 -1.79 -0.95
CA ALA A 54 -4.25 -1.58 0.38
C ALA A 54 -3.25 -0.42 0.36
N VAL A 55 -2.38 -0.37 -0.67
CA VAL A 55 -1.42 0.73 -0.85
C VAL A 55 -2.14 2.07 -1.01
N THR A 56 -3.16 2.14 -1.87
CA THR A 56 -3.94 3.37 -2.03
C THR A 56 -4.53 3.85 -0.71
N ARG A 57 -5.11 2.94 0.09
CA ARG A 57 -5.66 3.30 1.40
C ARG A 57 -4.57 3.79 2.36
N GLY A 58 -3.46 3.07 2.48
CA GLY A 58 -2.34 3.44 3.34
C GLY A 58 -1.74 4.80 2.96
N VAL A 59 -1.58 5.06 1.66
CA VAL A 59 -1.14 6.36 1.15
C VAL A 59 -2.15 7.44 1.54
N SER A 60 -3.45 7.24 1.32
CA SER A 60 -4.48 8.21 1.73
C SER A 60 -4.59 8.39 3.24
N ASP A 61 -4.16 7.41 4.04
CA ASP A 61 -4.14 7.48 5.50
C ASP A 61 -2.97 8.33 6.02
N LEU A 62 -1.78 8.16 5.42
CA LEU A 62 -0.58 8.93 5.78
C LEU A 62 -0.58 10.33 5.16
N TRP A 63 -1.20 10.46 3.98
CA TRP A 63 -1.18 11.69 3.21
C TRP A 63 -2.25 12.68 3.69
N ASP A 64 -1.98 13.35 4.81
CA ASP A 64 -2.80 14.46 5.31
C ASP A 64 -2.24 15.83 4.90
N TYR A 65 -1.90 16.00 3.61
CA TYR A 65 -1.31 17.24 3.07
C TYR A 65 -0.12 17.81 3.89
N GLY A 66 0.65 16.95 4.57
CA GLY A 66 1.82 17.36 5.34
C GLY A 66 1.54 17.83 6.78
N SER A 67 0.35 17.57 7.35
CA SER A 67 0.04 17.92 8.74
C SER A 67 0.81 17.07 9.78
N GLY A 68 1.38 15.93 9.36
CA GLY A 68 2.12 15.01 10.22
C GLY A 68 1.27 14.14 11.15
N ASN A 69 -0.06 14.20 11.05
CA ASN A 69 -0.98 13.42 11.89
C ASN A 69 -1.59 12.20 11.18
N GLY A 70 -1.00 11.78 10.06
CA GLY A 70 -1.48 10.63 9.30
C GLY A 70 -1.33 9.34 10.11
N GLU A 71 -2.42 8.59 10.25
CA GLU A 71 -2.45 7.31 10.96
C GLU A 71 -3.13 6.27 10.09
N PHE A 72 -2.62 5.04 10.11
CA PHE A 72 -3.24 3.94 9.41
C PHE A 72 -4.64 3.64 9.95
N SER A 73 -5.61 3.58 9.04
CA SER A 73 -6.99 3.28 9.37
C SER A 73 -7.17 1.81 9.74
N PRO A 74 -8.20 1.46 10.55
CA PRO A 74 -8.58 0.07 10.79
C PRO A 74 -8.81 -0.72 9.50
N TYR A 75 -9.33 -0.07 8.45
CA TYR A 75 -9.53 -0.70 7.15
C TYR A 75 -8.20 -1.06 6.47
N PHE A 76 -7.18 -0.21 6.55
CA PHE A 76 -5.85 -0.55 6.07
C PHE A 76 -5.30 -1.80 6.78
N PHE A 77 -5.32 -1.84 8.12
CA PHE A 77 -4.89 -3.02 8.88
C PHE A 77 -5.65 -4.29 8.51
N GLN A 78 -6.97 -4.21 8.29
CA GLN A 78 -7.78 -5.35 7.82
C GLN A 78 -7.30 -5.87 6.47
N ARG A 79 -7.00 -4.98 5.52
CA ARG A 79 -6.53 -5.35 4.18
C ARG A 79 -5.13 -5.94 4.21
N VAL A 80 -4.22 -5.38 5.00
CA VAL A 80 -2.86 -5.93 5.17
C VAL A 80 -2.94 -7.32 5.79
N THR A 81 -3.74 -7.49 6.84
CA THR A 81 -4.00 -8.81 7.46
C THR A 81 -4.49 -9.81 6.42
N GLN A 82 -5.53 -9.47 5.64
CA GLN A 82 -6.04 -10.36 4.61
C GLN A 82 -4.99 -10.74 3.56
N LEU A 83 -4.10 -9.81 3.18
CA LEU A 83 -3.04 -10.08 2.20
C LEU A 83 -1.93 -10.96 2.79
N ALA A 84 -1.55 -10.74 4.05
CA ALA A 84 -0.56 -11.55 4.75
C ALA A 84 -1.01 -13.01 4.86
N TYR A 85 -2.27 -13.24 5.28
CA TYR A 85 -2.82 -14.59 5.39
C TYR A 85 -3.20 -15.24 4.05
N LYS A 86 -3.53 -14.46 3.01
CA LYS A 86 -3.85 -14.98 1.67
C LYS A 86 -2.61 -15.32 0.84
N GLY A 87 -1.48 -14.64 1.09
CA GLY A 87 -0.19 -14.89 0.44
C GLY A 87 0.58 -16.08 1.03
N GLY A 88 0.19 -16.52 2.23
CA GLY A 88 0.58 -17.83 2.75
C GLY A 88 -0.12 -18.90 1.94
N ASP A 89 0.60 -19.59 1.05
CA ASP A 89 0.18 -20.91 0.58
C ASP A 89 -0.24 -21.70 1.83
N GLY A 90 -1.48 -22.20 1.84
CA GLY A 90 -2.13 -22.85 2.98
C GLY A 90 -1.45 -24.15 3.40
N ASN A 91 -0.22 -24.06 3.92
CA ASN A 91 0.52 -25.10 4.60
C ASN A 91 0.50 -24.89 6.12
N GLY A 92 -0.45 -24.11 6.63
CA GLY A 92 -0.91 -24.27 8.00
C GLY A 92 -1.67 -25.59 8.09
N GLN A 93 -0.94 -26.69 8.28
CA GLN A 93 -1.50 -27.92 8.84
C GLN A 93 -2.17 -27.54 10.16
N LEU A 94 -3.50 -27.47 10.13
CA LEU A 94 -4.35 -27.71 11.30
C LEU A 94 -4.64 -29.21 11.35
#